data_AF-W1QLH7-F1
#
_entry.id   AF-W1QLH7-F1
#
_cell.length_a   1.000
_cell.length_b   1.000
_cell.length_c   1.000
_cell.angle_alpha   90.00
_cell.angle_beta   90.00
_cell.angle_gamma   90.00
#
_symmetry.space_group_name_H-M   'P 1'
#
loop_
_entity.id
_entity.type
_entity.pdbx_description
1 polymer ?
#
loop_
_entity_poly.entity_id
_entity_poly.type
_entity_poly.pdbx_seq_one_letter_code
_entity_poly.pdbx_strand_id
1 'polypeptide(L)'
;MPVPDLVLDPALKLWVLLPISVVMVLVGILRSYISVLLQPKMKLQDYKLVREQQHLARLRTYRRNYSVFWAKQELQNKIDFFISEYSGTKYLKELPPSDPNEIKNPLADANSSDFLLQMVKNNFANYVPQTLIMWWVNYFFKGYVVMRLPFNLTGNFKSMLQQSIDTTDLDVTYVSAISWYFVNLLGLKSIYSLLLDDGDIVNQLMAQQQQQPMVPPIAGAGPSVDKQFKAELENLQIVPFKSCLDGIESRFAEKWE
;
A
#
# COMPACT_ATOMS: atom_id res chain seq x y z
N MET A 1 45.32 -15.13 2.63
CA MET A 1 46.09 -14.05 3.31
C MET A 1 45.08 -13.00 3.76
N PRO A 2 45.18 -12.41 4.97
CA PRO A 2 44.32 -11.29 5.33
C PRO A 2 44.60 -10.16 4.34
N VAL A 3 43.56 -9.76 3.60
CA VAL A 3 43.66 -8.64 2.66
C VAL A 3 43.96 -7.39 3.50
N PRO A 4 45.02 -6.61 3.19
CA PRO A 4 45.33 -5.40 3.94
C PRO A 4 44.13 -4.47 3.93
N ASP A 5 43.81 -3.91 5.11
CA ASP A 5 42.69 -2.99 5.24
C ASP A 5 42.90 -1.78 4.33
N LEU A 6 41.87 -1.47 3.53
CA LEU A 6 41.92 -0.36 2.59
C LEU A 6 41.91 0.95 3.37
N VAL A 7 42.95 1.76 3.21
CA VAL A 7 42.97 3.11 3.78
C VAL A 7 42.05 4.00 2.94
N LEU A 8 40.88 4.32 3.50
CA LEU A 8 39.93 5.24 2.88
C LEU A 8 40.29 6.69 3.20
N ASP A 9 40.20 7.56 2.20
CA ASP A 9 40.37 9.00 2.38
C ASP A 9 39.26 9.56 3.30
N PRO A 10 39.60 10.17 4.45
CA PRO A 10 38.62 10.80 5.33
C PRO A 10 37.84 11.94 4.66
N ALA A 11 38.38 12.59 3.62
CA ALA A 11 37.66 13.63 2.88
C ALA A 11 36.43 13.08 2.17
N LEU A 12 36.49 11.85 1.64
CA LEU A 12 35.34 11.21 0.97
C LEU A 12 34.16 11.03 1.93
N LYS A 13 34.41 10.82 3.22
CA LYS A 13 33.33 10.69 4.20
C LYS A 13 32.53 11.98 4.32
N LEU A 14 33.20 13.12 4.36
CA LEU A 14 32.55 14.41 4.56
C LEU A 14 31.94 14.96 3.27
N TRP A 15 32.59 14.73 2.12
CA TRP A 15 32.16 15.24 0.82
C TRP A 15 31.18 14.32 0.07
N VAL A 16 31.03 13.06 0.47
CA VAL A 16 30.09 12.12 -0.18
C VAL A 16 28.94 11.74 0.76
N LEU A 17 29.22 11.32 2.00
CA LEU A 17 28.16 10.82 2.90
C LEU A 17 27.21 11.93 3.34
N LEU A 18 27.76 13.10 3.72
CA LEU A 18 26.96 14.21 4.24
C LEU A 18 26.06 14.81 3.14
N PRO A 19 26.55 15.13 1.93
CA PRO A 19 25.67 15.67 0.88
C PRO A 19 24.57 14.70 0.47
N ILE A 20 24.87 13.40 0.33
CA ILE A 20 23.84 12.39 0.03
C ILE A 20 22.77 12.37 1.13
N SER A 21 23.17 12.38 2.39
CA SER A 21 22.22 12.32 3.51
C SER A 21 21.33 13.58 3.59
N VAL A 22 21.92 14.76 3.40
CA VAL A 22 21.19 16.05 3.40
C VAL A 22 20.21 16.14 2.23
N VAL A 23 20.66 15.79 1.02
CA VAL A 23 19.80 15.77 -0.17
C VAL A 23 18.65 14.79 0.02
N MET A 24 18.92 13.61 0.58
CA MET A 24 17.87 12.62 0.85
C MET A 24 16.79 13.17 1.79
N VAL A 25 17.18 13.79 2.89
CA VAL A 25 16.24 14.40 3.84
C VAL A 25 15.40 15.49 3.17
N LEU A 26 16.05 16.40 2.43
CA LEU A 26 15.37 17.49 1.71
C LEU A 26 14.38 16.97 0.67
N VAL A 27 14.77 15.98 -0.13
CA VAL A 27 13.89 15.37 -1.14
C VAL A 27 12.75 14.60 -0.48
N GLY A 28 12.98 13.94 0.65
CA GLY A 28 11.93 13.28 1.43
C GLY A 28 10.86 14.26 1.92
N ILE A 29 11.27 15.40 2.46
CA ILE A 29 10.38 16.48 2.90
C ILE A 29 9.64 17.10 1.71
N LEU A 30 10.36 17.42 0.64
CA LEU A 30 9.75 18.02 -0.56
C LEU A 30 8.72 17.07 -1.17
N ARG A 31 9.01 15.76 -1.20
CA ARG A 31 8.08 14.73 -1.67
C ARG A 31 6.83 14.65 -0.82
N SER A 32 6.94 14.71 0.51
CA SER A 32 5.75 14.64 1.37
C SER A 32 4.83 15.83 1.13
N TYR A 33 5.37 17.04 1.01
CA TYR A 33 4.59 18.23 0.66
C TYR A 33 3.97 18.17 -0.74
N ILE A 34 4.72 17.71 -1.75
CA ILE A 34 4.19 17.48 -3.10
C ILE A 34 3.06 16.46 -3.05
N SER A 35 3.21 15.38 -2.30
CA SER A 35 2.17 14.36 -2.18
C SER A 35 0.90 14.92 -1.55
N VAL A 36 1.01 15.68 -0.46
CA VAL A 36 -0.14 16.37 0.16
C VAL A 36 -0.80 17.33 -0.82
N LEU A 37 -0.02 18.06 -1.63
CA LEU A 37 -0.56 18.97 -2.64
C LEU A 37 -1.24 18.26 -3.81
N LEU A 38 -0.73 17.06 -4.19
CA LEU A 38 -1.30 16.23 -5.25
C LEU A 38 -2.47 15.36 -4.78
N GLN A 39 -2.76 15.31 -3.47
CA GLN A 39 -3.91 14.57 -2.98
C GLN A 39 -5.17 15.12 -3.67
N PRO A 40 -5.95 14.26 -4.34
CA PRO A 40 -7.14 14.71 -5.02
C PRO A 40 -8.10 15.28 -3.98
N LYS A 41 -8.60 16.50 -4.22
CA LYS A 41 -9.74 17.04 -3.46
C LYS A 41 -10.88 16.02 -3.57
N MET A 42 -11.50 15.67 -2.43
CA MET A 42 -12.62 14.73 -2.43
C MET A 42 -13.65 15.18 -3.46
N LYS A 43 -13.78 14.43 -4.55
CA LYS A 43 -14.83 14.68 -5.53
C LYS A 43 -16.16 14.32 -4.88
N LEU A 44 -17.15 15.19 -5.04
CA LEU A 44 -18.54 14.88 -4.69
C LEU A 44 -18.96 13.66 -5.52
N GLN A 45 -19.07 12.51 -4.85
CA GLN A 45 -19.54 11.29 -5.48
C GLN A 45 -21.05 11.40 -5.72
N ASP A 46 -21.53 10.77 -6.79
CA ASP A 46 -22.96 10.69 -7.07
C ASP A 46 -23.70 9.98 -5.92
N TYR A 47 -24.85 10.51 -5.52
CA TYR A 47 -25.61 10.00 -4.37
C TYR A 47 -25.97 8.52 -4.56
N LYS A 48 -26.21 8.08 -5.80
CA LYS A 48 -26.53 6.68 -6.12
C LYS A 48 -25.34 5.76 -5.86
N LEU A 49 -24.10 6.18 -6.20
CA LEU A 49 -22.88 5.42 -5.88
C LEU A 49 -22.70 5.25 -4.38
N VAL A 50 -22.82 6.36 -3.64
CA VAL A 50 -22.60 6.33 -2.18
C VAL A 50 -23.64 5.44 -1.51
N ARG A 51 -24.90 5.56 -1.92
CA ARG A 51 -25.99 4.69 -1.44
C ARG A 51 -25.66 3.22 -1.69
N GLU A 52 -25.28 2.87 -2.91
CA GLU A 52 -24.90 1.51 -3.30
C GLU A 52 -23.76 0.95 -2.44
N GLN A 53 -22.68 1.73 -2.26
CA GLN A 53 -21.54 1.35 -1.42
C GLN A 53 -21.93 1.16 0.05
N GLN A 54 -22.76 2.05 0.60
CA GLN A 54 -23.21 1.96 1.99
C GLN A 54 -24.07 0.72 2.22
N HIS A 55 -24.94 0.37 1.28
CA HIS A 55 -25.75 -0.85 1.36
C HIS A 55 -24.90 -2.13 1.29
N LEU A 56 -23.88 -2.14 0.44
CA LEU A 56 -22.93 -3.25 0.36
C LEU A 56 -22.10 -3.35 1.65
N ALA A 57 -21.60 -2.22 2.17
CA ALA A 57 -20.90 -2.17 3.44
C ALA A 57 -21.77 -2.66 4.61
N ARG A 58 -23.08 -2.36 4.58
CA ARG A 58 -24.06 -2.86 5.55
C ARG A 58 -24.19 -4.39 5.49
N LEU A 59 -24.30 -4.99 4.29
CA LEU A 59 -24.34 -6.44 4.13
C LEU A 59 -23.06 -7.09 4.67
N ARG A 60 -21.89 -6.55 4.34
CA ARG A 60 -20.59 -7.03 4.85
C ARG A 60 -20.49 -6.95 6.37
N THR A 61 -20.95 -5.84 6.94
CA THR A 61 -20.97 -5.64 8.39
C THR A 61 -21.89 -6.64 9.06
N TYR A 62 -23.06 -6.90 8.48
CA TYR A 62 -24.00 -7.90 8.98
C TYR A 62 -23.42 -9.31 8.92
N ARG A 63 -22.80 -9.69 7.79
CA ARG A 63 -22.09 -10.96 7.63
C ARG A 63 -20.94 -11.11 8.62
N ARG A 64 -20.21 -10.04 8.94
CA ARG A 64 -19.11 -10.09 9.90
C ARG A 64 -19.62 -10.18 11.35
N ASN A 65 -20.74 -9.51 11.65
CA ASN A 65 -21.26 -9.33 13.00
C ASN A 65 -22.54 -10.17 13.27
N TYR A 66 -22.72 -11.29 12.57
CA TYR A 66 -23.89 -12.16 12.71
C TYR A 66 -24.03 -12.78 14.12
N SER A 67 -22.95 -12.78 14.90
CA SER A 67 -22.96 -13.36 16.23
C SER A 67 -23.70 -12.52 17.28
N VAL A 68 -24.08 -11.28 16.97
CA VAL A 68 -24.72 -10.36 17.91
C VAL A 68 -26.20 -10.72 18.16
N PHE A 69 -26.83 -11.50 17.27
CA PHE A 69 -28.24 -11.85 17.41
C PHE A 69 -28.49 -12.85 18.54
N TRP A 70 -29.58 -12.64 19.28
CA TRP A 70 -29.97 -13.50 20.40
C TRP A 70 -30.81 -14.70 19.95
N ALA A 71 -31.67 -14.54 18.93
CA ALA A 71 -32.52 -15.61 18.42
C ALA A 71 -32.26 -15.95 16.96
N LYS A 72 -32.36 -17.25 16.64
CA LYS A 72 -32.28 -17.76 15.27
C LYS A 72 -33.36 -17.17 14.36
N GLN A 73 -34.57 -16.98 14.90
CA GLN A 73 -35.70 -16.39 14.18
C GLN A 73 -35.43 -14.96 13.74
N GLU A 74 -34.77 -14.14 14.57
CA GLU A 74 -34.43 -12.77 14.20
C GLU A 74 -33.39 -12.71 13.09
N LEU A 75 -32.36 -13.56 13.18
CA LEU A 75 -31.36 -13.68 12.12
C LEU A 75 -32.01 -14.08 10.79
N GLN A 76 -32.90 -15.08 10.81
CA GLN A 76 -33.64 -15.52 9.62
C GLN A 76 -34.54 -14.41 9.06
N ASN A 77 -35.36 -13.76 9.88
CA ASN A 77 -36.24 -12.67 9.45
C ASN A 77 -35.46 -11.50 8.81
N LYS A 78 -34.27 -11.20 9.33
CA LYS A 78 -33.38 -10.18 8.74
C LYS A 78 -32.76 -10.64 7.43
N ILE A 79 -32.31 -11.90 7.35
CA ILE A 79 -31.79 -12.49 6.11
C ILE A 79 -32.88 -12.45 5.04
N ASP A 80 -34.11 -12.84 5.36
CA ASP A 80 -35.25 -12.82 4.44
C ASP A 80 -35.56 -11.40 3.96
N PHE A 81 -35.52 -10.41 4.86
CA PHE A 81 -35.63 -8.99 4.50
C PHE A 81 -34.52 -8.54 3.55
N PHE A 82 -33.27 -8.96 3.80
CA PHE A 82 -32.15 -8.63 2.91
C PHE A 82 -32.31 -9.31 1.54
N ILE A 83 -32.79 -10.54 1.49
CA ILE A 83 -33.06 -11.23 0.24
C ILE A 83 -34.17 -10.52 -0.53
N SER A 84 -35.30 -10.20 0.11
CA SER A 84 -36.42 -9.53 -0.56
C SER A 84 -36.09 -8.12 -1.04
N GLU A 85 -35.34 -7.34 -0.24
CA GLU A 85 -35.09 -5.92 -0.53
C GLU A 85 -33.93 -5.73 -1.52
N TYR A 86 -32.91 -6.60 -1.49
CA TYR A 86 -31.70 -6.48 -2.34
C TYR A 86 -31.66 -7.43 -3.54
N SER A 87 -32.61 -8.37 -3.67
CA SER A 87 -32.84 -9.10 -4.93
C SER A 87 -33.38 -8.19 -6.04
N GLY A 88 -33.97 -7.05 -5.68
CA GLY A 88 -34.49 -6.06 -6.61
C GLY A 88 -33.41 -5.12 -7.18
N THR A 89 -33.69 -4.54 -8.34
CA THR A 89 -32.80 -3.59 -9.05
C THR A 89 -32.74 -2.18 -8.43
N LYS A 90 -33.42 -1.96 -7.30
CA LYS A 90 -33.67 -0.64 -6.69
C LYS A 90 -32.41 0.07 -6.15
N TYR A 91 -31.41 -0.69 -5.73
CA TYR A 91 -30.20 -0.17 -5.08
C TYR A 91 -28.99 -0.07 -6.00
N LEU A 92 -29.08 -0.54 -7.25
CA LEU A 92 -28.02 -0.44 -8.24
C LEU A 92 -28.03 0.96 -8.88
N LYS A 93 -26.84 1.54 -9.08
CA LYS A 93 -26.68 2.79 -9.83
C LYS A 93 -26.93 2.63 -11.32
N GLU A 94 -26.42 1.54 -11.89
CA GLU A 94 -26.71 1.16 -13.28
C GLU A 94 -27.63 -0.05 -13.24
N LEU A 95 -28.79 0.05 -13.89
CA LEU A 95 -29.60 -1.13 -14.20
C LEU A 95 -28.72 -2.10 -14.98
N PRO A 96 -28.81 -3.42 -14.72
CA PRO A 96 -28.00 -4.39 -15.43
C PRO A 96 -28.19 -4.18 -16.94
N PRO A 97 -27.09 -4.09 -17.72
CA PRO A 97 -27.21 -4.02 -19.17
C PRO A 97 -28.01 -5.23 -19.64
N SER A 98 -28.93 -4.99 -20.58
CA SER A 98 -29.81 -6.03 -21.12
C SER A 98 -29.05 -7.12 -21.88
N ASP A 99 -27.74 -6.95 -22.10
CA ASP A 99 -26.86 -7.84 -22.86
C ASP A 99 -25.71 -8.43 -22.00
N PRO A 100 -25.59 -9.77 -21.90
CA PRO A 100 -24.55 -10.49 -21.15
C PRO A 100 -23.10 -10.30 -21.65
N ASN A 101 -22.86 -9.58 -22.74
CA ASN A 101 -21.57 -9.55 -23.44
C ASN A 101 -20.99 -8.15 -23.71
N GLU A 102 -21.61 -7.09 -23.19
CA GLU A 102 -20.92 -5.81 -23.15
C GLU A 102 -19.96 -5.80 -21.96
N ILE A 103 -18.74 -6.28 -22.21
CA ILE A 103 -17.59 -5.90 -21.40
C ILE A 103 -17.40 -4.40 -21.67
N LYS A 104 -18.22 -3.58 -21.01
CA LYS A 104 -18.08 -2.13 -21.00
C LYS A 104 -16.70 -1.88 -20.45
N ASN A 105 -15.75 -1.56 -21.35
CA ASN A 105 -14.36 -1.43 -20.99
C ASN A 105 -14.29 -0.47 -19.80
N PRO A 106 -13.78 -0.88 -18.63
CA PRO A 106 -13.62 -0.02 -17.46
C PRO A 106 -12.48 0.99 -17.64
N LEU A 107 -12.23 1.38 -18.90
CA LEU A 107 -11.32 2.42 -19.37
C LEU A 107 -12.08 3.45 -20.24
N ALA A 108 -13.26 3.10 -20.73
CA ALA A 108 -14.11 3.96 -21.57
C ALA A 108 -15.07 4.83 -20.74
N ASP A 109 -15.24 4.53 -19.46
CA ASP A 109 -16.00 5.39 -18.55
C ASP A 109 -15.07 6.54 -18.07
N ALA A 110 -15.46 7.79 -18.28
CA ALA A 110 -14.63 8.96 -17.95
C ALA A 110 -14.22 9.01 -16.45
N ASN A 111 -14.98 8.35 -15.58
CA ASN A 111 -14.63 8.18 -14.16
C ASN A 111 -13.52 7.15 -13.93
N SER A 112 -13.43 6.14 -14.78
CA SER A 112 -12.41 5.09 -14.70
C SER A 112 -11.05 5.56 -15.24
N SER A 113 -11.05 6.40 -16.28
CA SER A 113 -9.84 7.08 -16.75
C SER A 113 -9.36 8.13 -15.75
N ASP A 114 -10.26 8.86 -15.09
CA ASP A 114 -9.92 9.78 -13.99
C ASP A 114 -9.37 9.07 -12.75
N PHE A 115 -9.89 7.88 -12.42
CA PHE A 115 -9.37 7.05 -11.35
C PHE A 115 -7.98 6.49 -11.71
N LEU A 116 -7.83 5.98 -12.94
CA LEU A 116 -6.54 5.51 -13.46
C LEU A 116 -5.52 6.65 -13.50
N LEU A 117 -5.90 7.85 -13.94
CA LEU A 117 -5.04 9.03 -13.93
C LEU A 117 -4.65 9.44 -12.52
N GLN A 118 -5.57 9.38 -11.55
CA GLN A 118 -5.23 9.65 -10.15
C GLN A 118 -4.25 8.61 -9.59
N MET A 119 -4.45 7.34 -9.93
CA MET A 119 -3.56 6.26 -9.51
C MET A 119 -2.17 6.36 -10.16
N VAL A 120 -2.12 6.65 -11.47
CA VAL A 120 -0.87 6.89 -12.20
C VAL A 120 -0.17 8.12 -11.67
N LYS A 121 -0.88 9.23 -11.40
CA LYS A 121 -0.29 10.43 -10.80
C LYS A 121 0.32 10.13 -9.43
N ASN A 122 -0.35 9.34 -8.59
CA ASN A 122 0.17 8.96 -7.28
C ASN A 122 1.40 8.05 -7.39
N ASN A 123 1.32 7.02 -8.24
CA ASN A 123 2.45 6.10 -8.50
C ASN A 123 3.64 6.81 -9.15
N PHE A 124 3.39 7.75 -10.07
CA PHE A 124 4.41 8.53 -10.75
C PHE A 124 5.11 9.51 -9.81
N ALA A 125 4.35 10.23 -8.98
CA ALA A 125 4.89 11.09 -7.93
C ALA A 125 5.79 10.31 -6.95
N ASN A 126 5.55 9.00 -6.80
CA ASN A 126 6.33 8.13 -5.95
C ASN A 126 7.57 7.51 -6.61
N TYR A 127 7.51 7.21 -7.91
CA TYR A 127 8.58 6.54 -8.67
C TYR A 127 9.63 7.52 -9.23
N VAL A 128 9.20 8.69 -9.68
CA VAL A 128 10.09 9.67 -10.31
C VAL A 128 11.21 10.14 -9.38
N PRO A 129 10.93 10.54 -8.12
CA PRO A 129 11.99 10.97 -7.22
C PRO A 129 13.02 9.85 -6.96
N GLN A 130 12.55 8.61 -6.80
CA GLN A 130 13.40 7.45 -6.53
C GLN A 130 14.37 7.17 -7.69
N THR A 131 13.85 7.19 -8.91
CA THR A 131 14.66 6.93 -10.12
C THR A 131 15.63 8.07 -10.39
N LEU A 132 15.18 9.32 -10.19
CA LEU A 132 16.01 10.50 -10.42
C LEU A 132 17.18 10.57 -9.44
N ILE A 133 16.96 10.28 -8.16
CA ILE A 133 18.05 10.25 -7.18
C ILE A 133 19.00 9.08 -7.46
N MET A 134 18.48 7.90 -7.82
CA MET A 134 19.31 6.75 -8.19
C MET A 134 20.21 7.06 -9.40
N TRP A 135 19.70 7.79 -10.41
CA TRP A 135 20.49 8.27 -11.54
C TRP A 135 21.52 9.33 -11.10
N TRP A 136 21.11 10.29 -10.27
CA TRP A 136 21.97 11.36 -9.76
C TRP A 136 23.15 10.82 -8.95
N VAL A 137 22.91 9.86 -8.04
CA VAL A 137 23.97 9.22 -7.25
C VAL A 137 24.94 8.45 -8.16
N ASN A 138 24.44 7.74 -9.16
CA ASN A 138 25.28 7.02 -10.14
C ASN A 138 26.11 7.94 -11.03
N TYR A 139 25.65 9.16 -11.31
CA TYR A 139 26.39 10.11 -12.16
C TYR A 139 27.48 10.85 -11.37
N PHE A 140 27.16 11.38 -10.19
CA PHE A 140 28.08 12.23 -9.41
C PHE A 140 29.04 11.45 -8.50
N PHE A 141 28.68 10.25 -8.04
CA PHE A 141 29.44 9.48 -7.05
C PHE A 141 29.85 8.08 -7.53
N LYS A 142 30.15 7.95 -8.82
CA LYS A 142 30.61 6.70 -9.43
C LYS A 142 32.07 6.39 -9.08
N GLY A 143 32.39 5.11 -8.85
CA GLY A 143 33.78 4.63 -8.85
C GLY A 143 34.53 4.78 -7.52
N TYR A 144 33.89 5.25 -6.45
CA TYR A 144 34.51 5.40 -5.14
C TYR A 144 34.00 4.36 -4.14
N VAL A 145 34.91 3.83 -3.32
CA VAL A 145 34.57 3.14 -2.08
C VAL A 145 34.44 4.20 -0.99
N VAL A 146 33.30 4.24 -0.30
CA VAL A 146 33.00 5.34 0.65
C VAL A 146 33.17 4.91 2.09
N MET A 147 32.77 3.68 2.44
CA MET A 147 32.90 3.17 3.79
C MET A 147 32.93 1.64 3.85
N ARG A 148 33.31 1.15 5.03
CA ARG A 148 33.24 -0.26 5.41
C ARG A 148 32.08 -0.44 6.40
N LEU A 149 31.19 -1.40 6.14
CA LEU A 149 30.10 -1.73 7.06
C LEU A 149 30.59 -2.60 8.23
N PRO A 150 30.03 -2.43 9.45
CA PRO A 150 30.45 -3.16 10.64
C PRO A 150 29.87 -4.58 10.75
N PHE A 151 29.18 -5.07 9.71
CA PHE A 151 28.55 -6.38 9.67
C PHE A 151 28.93 -7.14 8.40
N ASN A 152 29.02 -8.46 8.51
CA ASN A 152 29.36 -9.34 7.40
C ASN A 152 28.15 -9.51 6.47
N LEU A 153 28.37 -9.28 5.18
CA LEU A 153 27.36 -9.37 4.12
C LEU A 153 27.54 -10.63 3.29
N THR A 154 26.44 -11.19 2.78
CA THR A 154 26.48 -12.33 1.85
C THR A 154 26.83 -11.87 0.43
N GLY A 155 27.49 -12.73 -0.34
CA GLY A 155 27.95 -12.42 -1.70
C GLY A 155 26.87 -11.98 -2.69
N ASN A 156 25.61 -12.31 -2.45
CA ASN A 156 24.48 -11.89 -3.29
C ASN A 156 24.24 -10.38 -3.26
N PHE A 157 24.65 -9.68 -2.19
CA PHE A 157 24.55 -8.22 -2.12
C PHE A 157 25.68 -7.52 -2.90
N LYS A 158 26.72 -8.25 -3.31
CA LYS A 158 27.90 -7.67 -3.97
C LYS A 158 27.55 -6.89 -5.23
N SER A 159 26.76 -7.48 -6.13
CA SER A 159 26.35 -6.84 -7.39
C SER A 159 25.52 -5.57 -7.19
N MET A 160 24.77 -5.49 -6.09
CA MET A 160 23.94 -4.33 -5.74
C MET A 160 24.74 -3.23 -5.03
N LEU A 161 25.62 -3.60 -4.10
CA LEU A 161 26.37 -2.63 -3.28
C LEU A 161 27.62 -2.11 -3.98
N GLN A 162 28.13 -2.85 -4.97
CA GLN A 162 29.35 -2.53 -5.73
C GLN A 162 29.08 -2.29 -7.23
N GLN A 163 27.84 -1.95 -7.60
CA GLN A 163 27.42 -1.72 -9.00
C GLN A 163 28.26 -0.66 -9.74
N SER A 164 29.07 0.11 -9.01
CA SER A 164 29.92 1.18 -9.54
C SER A 164 31.43 0.92 -9.40
N ILE A 165 31.86 -0.27 -8.93
CA ILE A 165 33.27 -0.62 -8.68
C ILE A 165 33.62 -1.84 -9.54
N ASP A 166 34.61 -1.71 -10.42
CA ASP A 166 34.99 -2.74 -11.38
C ASP A 166 36.02 -3.76 -10.83
N THR A 167 35.99 -4.01 -9.52
CA THR A 167 36.97 -4.88 -8.84
C THR A 167 36.28 -6.12 -8.27
N THR A 168 36.50 -7.27 -8.92
CA THR A 168 35.87 -8.55 -8.56
C THR A 168 36.34 -9.13 -7.24
N ASP A 169 37.51 -8.71 -6.75
CA ASP A 169 38.17 -9.32 -5.59
C ASP A 169 38.02 -8.49 -4.30
N LEU A 170 37.27 -7.39 -4.36
CA LEU A 170 36.98 -6.56 -3.20
C LEU A 170 36.00 -7.27 -2.24
N ASP A 171 36.25 -7.16 -0.94
CA ASP A 171 35.36 -7.70 0.09
C ASP A 171 33.99 -6.99 0.09
N VAL A 172 32.92 -7.72 0.40
CA VAL A 172 31.52 -7.28 0.33
C VAL A 172 31.22 -6.23 1.42
N THR A 173 32.05 -6.14 2.46
CA THR A 173 31.95 -5.10 3.49
C THR A 173 32.32 -3.70 2.99
N TYR A 174 33.05 -3.59 1.87
CA TYR A 174 33.36 -2.31 1.24
C TYR A 174 32.27 -1.88 0.29
N VAL A 175 31.80 -0.65 0.51
CA VAL A 175 30.52 -0.18 -0.01
C VAL A 175 30.70 1.10 -0.82
N SER A 176 30.00 1.17 -1.95
CA SER A 176 29.95 2.35 -2.81
C SER A 176 28.88 3.36 -2.35
N ALA A 177 28.92 4.58 -2.91
CA ALA A 177 27.95 5.63 -2.60
C ALA A 177 26.48 5.21 -2.84
N ILE A 178 26.21 4.30 -3.78
CA ILE A 178 24.85 3.84 -4.10
C ILE A 178 24.20 3.04 -2.98
N SER A 179 25.01 2.28 -2.25
CA SER A 179 24.52 1.50 -1.13
C SER A 179 24.27 2.40 0.08
N TRP A 180 25.05 3.46 0.26
CA TRP A 180 24.74 4.48 1.27
C TRP A 180 23.38 5.14 1.00
N TYR A 181 23.06 5.40 -0.26
CA TYR A 181 21.72 5.82 -0.67
C TYR A 181 20.64 4.81 -0.27
N PHE A 182 20.83 3.51 -0.53
CA PHE A 182 19.87 2.47 -0.12
C PHE A 182 19.72 2.36 1.40
N VAL A 183 20.80 2.48 2.16
CA VAL A 183 20.76 2.50 3.63
C VAL A 183 19.94 3.69 4.13
N ASN A 184 20.18 4.89 3.57
CA ASN A 184 19.39 6.08 3.89
C ASN A 184 17.92 5.93 3.50
N LEU A 185 17.61 5.34 2.35
CA LEU A 185 16.24 5.11 1.92
C LEU A 185 15.44 4.25 2.91
N LEU A 186 16.06 3.19 3.43
CA LEU A 186 15.41 2.29 4.38
C LEU A 186 15.39 2.86 5.80
N GLY A 187 16.44 3.56 6.22
CA GLY A 187 16.61 4.08 7.58
C GLY A 187 15.90 5.40 7.86
N LEU A 188 15.78 6.29 6.86
CA LEU A 188 15.19 7.62 7.05
C LEU A 188 13.68 7.59 7.31
N LYS A 189 13.01 6.45 7.18
CA LYS A 189 11.57 6.29 7.47
C LYS A 189 11.18 6.78 8.85
N SER A 190 11.91 6.35 9.88
CA SER A 190 11.64 6.74 11.27
C SER A 190 11.91 8.23 11.49
N ILE A 191 12.92 8.78 10.82
CA ILE A 191 13.26 10.21 10.90
C ILE A 191 12.18 11.06 10.23
N TYR A 192 11.64 10.64 9.08
CA TYR A 192 10.53 11.33 8.43
C TYR A 192 9.25 11.28 9.26
N SER A 193 8.94 10.15 9.90
CA SER A 193 7.80 10.03 10.81
C SER A 193 7.91 10.97 12.01
N LEU A 194 9.13 11.20 12.52
CA LEU A 194 9.37 12.08 13.65
C LEU A 194 9.40 13.57 13.24
N LEU A 195 9.91 13.87 12.05
CA LEU A 195 10.03 15.24 11.56
C LEU A 195 8.70 15.83 11.09
N LEU A 196 7.83 15.00 10.48
CA LEU A 196 6.58 15.45 9.88
C LEU A 196 5.38 15.35 10.82
N ASP A 197 5.53 14.72 12.00
CA ASP A 197 4.49 14.47 13.03
C ASP A 197 3.24 13.69 12.54
N ASP A 198 3.07 13.52 11.23
CA ASP A 198 2.03 12.74 10.57
C ASP A 198 2.53 11.34 10.20
N GLY A 199 2.52 10.44 11.19
CA GLY A 199 2.86 9.03 11.01
C GLY A 199 2.02 8.36 9.91
N ASP A 200 0.73 8.72 9.77
CA ASP A 200 -0.15 8.10 8.79
C ASP A 200 0.19 8.48 7.34
N ILE A 201 0.51 9.75 7.08
CA ILE A 201 0.88 10.20 5.74
C ILE A 201 2.21 9.57 5.33
N VAL A 202 3.21 9.59 6.22
CA VAL A 202 4.53 8.99 5.98
C VAL A 202 4.42 7.48 5.81
N ASN A 203 3.66 6.80 6.66
CA ASN A 203 3.44 5.35 6.55
C ASN A 203 2.71 4.99 5.26
N GLN A 204 1.69 5.75 4.86
CA GLN A 204 0.95 5.52 3.61
C GLN A 204 1.81 5.77 2.36
N LEU A 205 2.62 6.83 2.37
CA LEU A 205 3.56 7.16 1.29
C LEU A 205 4.69 6.12 1.16
N MET A 206 5.21 5.63 2.28
CA MET A 206 6.34 4.70 2.30
C MET A 206 5.90 3.24 2.17
N ALA A 207 4.67 2.88 2.55
CA ALA A 207 4.07 1.58 2.23
C ALA A 207 3.86 1.41 0.72
N GLN A 208 3.51 2.49 0.01
CA GLN A 208 3.47 2.50 -1.45
C GLN A 208 4.85 2.28 -2.09
N GLN A 209 5.94 2.69 -1.44
CA GLN A 209 7.31 2.44 -1.95
C GLN A 209 7.74 0.97 -1.85
N GLN A 210 7.23 0.23 -0.86
CA GLN A 210 7.58 -1.18 -0.64
C GLN A 210 6.75 -2.14 -1.49
N GLN A 211 5.61 -1.69 -2.02
CA GLN A 211 4.92 -2.42 -3.06
C GLN A 211 5.67 -2.21 -4.36
N GLN A 212 6.43 -3.23 -4.77
CA GLN A 212 6.92 -3.39 -6.14
C GLN A 212 5.80 -3.04 -7.14
N PRO A 213 6.14 -2.60 -8.37
CA PRO A 213 5.18 -2.36 -9.45
C PRO A 213 4.59 -3.70 -9.93
N MET A 214 3.84 -4.38 -9.07
CA MET A 214 2.80 -5.26 -9.53
C MET A 214 1.74 -4.34 -10.12
N VAL A 215 1.52 -4.51 -11.42
CA VAL A 215 0.36 -4.03 -12.15
C VAL A 215 -0.85 -4.11 -11.22
N PRO A 216 -1.36 -2.97 -10.72
CA PRO A 216 -2.50 -2.99 -9.85
C PRO A 216 -3.67 -3.57 -10.65
N PRO A 217 -4.47 -4.48 -10.09
CA PRO A 217 -5.67 -4.93 -10.77
C PRO A 217 -6.48 -3.67 -11.06
N ILE A 218 -6.76 -3.45 -12.35
CA ILE A 218 -7.54 -2.34 -12.87
C ILE A 218 -8.73 -2.12 -11.93
N ALA A 219 -8.67 -1.07 -11.11
CA ALA A 219 -9.76 -0.70 -10.24
C ALA A 219 -10.86 -0.13 -11.15
N GLY A 220 -11.79 -1.01 -11.48
CA GLY A 220 -12.73 -0.89 -12.58
C GLY A 220 -13.14 -2.26 -13.12
N ALA A 221 -12.31 -3.28 -12.96
CA ALA A 221 -12.61 -4.69 -13.23
C ALA A 221 -12.79 -5.50 -11.93
N GLY A 222 -13.34 -4.87 -10.88
CA GLY A 222 -14.00 -5.65 -9.83
C GLY A 222 -15.24 -6.33 -10.43
N PRO A 223 -15.69 -7.48 -9.90
CA PRO A 223 -16.97 -8.06 -10.30
C PRO A 223 -18.02 -6.96 -10.32
N SER A 224 -18.84 -6.91 -11.38
CA SER A 224 -19.93 -5.93 -11.49
C SER A 224 -20.69 -5.86 -10.17
N VAL A 225 -21.11 -4.66 -9.75
CA VAL A 225 -21.61 -4.52 -8.38
C VAL A 225 -22.88 -5.36 -8.15
N ASP A 226 -23.64 -5.65 -9.21
CA ASP A 226 -24.70 -6.67 -9.21
C ASP A 226 -24.20 -8.07 -8.79
N LYS A 227 -23.08 -8.52 -9.35
CA LYS A 227 -22.43 -9.78 -8.94
C LYS A 227 -21.93 -9.72 -7.51
N GLN A 228 -21.46 -8.55 -7.04
CA GLN A 228 -21.07 -8.38 -5.64
C GLN A 228 -22.28 -8.45 -4.70
N PHE A 229 -23.41 -7.83 -5.04
CA PHE A 229 -24.64 -7.95 -4.25
C PHE A 229 -25.14 -9.39 -4.22
N LYS A 230 -25.18 -10.09 -5.36
CA LYS A 230 -25.59 -11.50 -5.44
C LYS A 230 -24.67 -12.39 -4.61
N ALA A 231 -23.35 -12.23 -4.75
CA ALA A 231 -22.39 -12.99 -3.97
C ALA A 231 -22.50 -12.72 -2.46
N GLU A 232 -22.71 -11.47 -2.04
CA GLU A 232 -22.89 -11.16 -0.62
C GLU A 232 -24.24 -11.69 -0.09
N LEU A 233 -25.30 -11.73 -0.90
CA LEU A 233 -26.58 -12.33 -0.54
C LEU A 233 -26.49 -13.86 -0.40
N GLU A 234 -25.85 -14.54 -1.35
CA GLU A 234 -25.56 -15.98 -1.26
C GLU A 234 -24.72 -16.29 -0.02
N ASN A 235 -23.67 -15.49 0.23
CA ASN A 235 -22.87 -15.63 1.44
C ASN A 235 -23.67 -15.41 2.72
N LEU A 236 -24.66 -14.49 2.71
CA LEU A 236 -25.53 -14.23 3.86
C LEU A 236 -26.42 -15.45 4.19
N GLN A 237 -26.86 -16.19 3.17
CA GLN A 237 -27.69 -17.40 3.34
C GLN A 237 -26.92 -18.55 4.01
N ILE A 238 -25.60 -18.62 3.77
CA ILE A 238 -24.75 -19.70 4.27
C ILE A 238 -24.30 -19.45 5.73
N VAL A 239 -24.61 -18.29 6.31
CA VAL A 239 -24.17 -17.93 7.67
C VAL A 239 -24.80 -18.83 8.73
N PRO A 240 -24.01 -19.59 9.51
CA PRO A 240 -24.54 -20.40 10.61
C PRO A 240 -24.98 -19.49 11.77
N PHE A 241 -26.08 -19.85 12.44
CA PHE A 241 -26.47 -19.18 13.68
C PHE A 241 -25.50 -19.56 14.80
N LYS A 242 -24.76 -18.59 15.32
CA LYS A 242 -23.91 -18.72 16.51
C LYS A 242 -24.02 -17.44 17.32
N SER A 243 -24.76 -17.47 18.43
CA SER A 243 -24.87 -16.28 19.28
C SER A 243 -23.62 -16.11 20.13
N CYS A 244 -23.12 -14.89 20.25
CA CYS A 244 -22.11 -14.53 21.24
C CYS A 244 -22.71 -14.43 22.65
N LEU A 245 -24.03 -14.51 22.79
CA LEU A 245 -24.72 -14.48 24.07
C LEU A 245 -24.83 -15.87 24.71
N ASP A 246 -24.69 -16.94 23.91
CA ASP A 246 -24.72 -18.31 24.41
C ASP A 246 -23.51 -18.56 25.32
N GLY A 247 -23.77 -18.94 26.58
CA GLY A 247 -22.74 -19.26 27.57
C GLY A 247 -21.96 -18.06 28.11
N ILE A 248 -22.52 -16.84 28.06
CA ILE A 248 -21.89 -15.66 28.69
C ILE A 248 -21.69 -15.89 30.19
N GLU A 249 -22.69 -16.43 30.87
CA GLU A 249 -22.66 -16.63 32.32
C GLU A 249 -21.49 -17.54 32.71
N SER A 250 -21.29 -18.65 31.99
CA SER A 250 -20.17 -19.58 32.21
C SER A 250 -18.82 -18.93 31.88
N ARG A 251 -18.71 -18.17 30.78
CA ARG A 251 -17.47 -17.45 30.43
C ARG A 251 -17.13 -16.33 31.41
N PHE A 252 -18.15 -15.71 31.98
CA PHE A 252 -17.98 -14.67 32.99
C PHE A 252 -17.53 -15.29 34.30
N ALA A 253 -18.15 -16.39 34.75
CA ALA A 253 -17.72 -17.12 35.93
C ALA A 253 -16.26 -17.59 35.81
N GLU A 254 -15.88 -18.22 34.69
CA GLU A 254 -14.50 -18.70 34.46
C GLU A 254 -13.43 -17.60 34.46
N LYS A 255 -13.81 -16.34 34.15
CA LYS A 255 -12.87 -15.21 34.14
C LYS A 255 -12.68 -14.58 35.52
N TRP A 256 -13.64 -14.76 36.42
CA TRP A 256 -13.68 -14.08 37.73
C TRP A 256 -13.68 -15.04 38.93
N GLU A 257 -13.72 -16.35 38.72
CA GLU A 257 -13.20 -17.37 39.64
C GLU A 257 -11.67 -17.44 39.57
#